data_AF-A0A4Y9YKW3-F1
#
_entry.id   AF-A0A4Y9YKW3-F1
#
_cell.length_a   1.000
_cell.length_b   1.000
_cell.length_c   1.000
_cell.angle_alpha   90.00
_cell.angle_beta   90.00
_cell.angle_gamma   90.00
#
_symmetry.space_group_name_H-M   'P 1'
#
loop_
_entity.id
_entity.type
_entity.pdbx_description
1 polymer ?
#
loop_
_entity_poly.entity_id
_entity_poly.type
_entity_poly.pdbx_seq_one_letter_code
_entity_poly.pdbx_strand_id
1 'polypeptide(L)'
;MALDAAIPNIYFTASYDTHGRLFDVRHPLPQIILKCSSYPMRAVTVAANHGIAPLIFTGGDDGLVRAWDVRHTRTCLYELSGGATHVEQLAWHEGQQSLYIASDWRHAGRESVDDDFDELSLEDEPWHWPLHARYDPDYFGRRYCAGAPSLLEYRFRITADNMNFD
;
A
#
# COMPACT_ATOMS: atom_id res chain seq x y z
N MET A 1 9.91 2.62 -10.56
CA MET A 1 10.28 4.04 -10.76
C MET A 1 8.98 4.78 -10.96
N ALA A 2 8.73 5.83 -10.19
CA ALA A 2 7.57 6.70 -10.36
C ALA A 2 8.07 8.10 -10.73
N LEU A 3 7.53 8.67 -11.81
CA LEU A 3 7.79 10.04 -12.28
C LEU A 3 6.53 10.88 -12.08
N ASP A 4 6.71 12.14 -11.70
CA ASP A 4 5.64 13.12 -11.54
C ASP A 4 5.83 14.25 -12.59
N ALA A 5 4.73 14.64 -13.24
CA ALA A 5 4.71 15.79 -14.16
C ALA A 5 4.74 17.15 -13.42
N ALA A 6 4.34 17.19 -12.14
CA ALA A 6 4.33 18.40 -11.31
C ALA A 6 5.71 18.71 -10.68
N ILE A 7 6.61 17.72 -10.59
CA ILE A 7 8.02 17.92 -10.20
C ILE A 7 8.94 17.23 -11.22
N PRO A 8 9.20 17.85 -12.38
CA PRO A 8 9.71 17.19 -13.59
C PRO A 8 11.13 16.61 -13.49
N ASN A 9 11.76 16.64 -12.31
CA ASN A 9 13.13 16.18 -12.09
C ASN A 9 13.26 15.24 -10.88
N ILE A 10 12.17 14.87 -10.20
CA ILE A 10 12.25 13.99 -9.03
C ILE A 10 11.64 12.63 -9.35
N TYR A 11 12.34 11.57 -8.96
CA TYR A 11 11.80 10.22 -8.97
C TYR A 11 12.11 9.48 -7.67
N PHE A 12 11.22 8.54 -7.34
CA PHE A 12 11.38 7.68 -6.18
C PHE A 12 11.64 6.23 -6.57
N THR A 13 12.47 5.59 -5.78
CA THR A 13 12.75 4.15 -5.89
C THR A 13 12.53 3.48 -4.55
N ALA A 14 11.87 2.33 -4.58
CA ALA A 14 11.86 1.35 -3.52
C ALA A 14 12.94 0.30 -3.81
N SER A 15 13.58 -0.22 -2.76
CA SER A 15 14.62 -1.24 -2.87
C SER A 15 14.37 -2.38 -1.88
N TYR A 16 14.84 -3.56 -2.26
CA TYR A 16 14.81 -4.75 -1.41
C TYR A 16 15.67 -4.61 -0.15
N ASP A 17 16.54 -3.60 -0.10
CA ASP A 17 17.32 -3.23 1.09
C ASP A 17 16.52 -2.50 2.18
N THR A 18 15.18 -2.52 2.08
CA THR A 18 14.23 -1.89 3.01
C THR A 18 14.18 -0.35 2.98
N HIS A 19 14.89 0.28 2.04
CA HIS A 19 14.97 1.73 1.93
C HIS A 19 14.30 2.29 0.67
N GLY A 20 13.56 3.37 0.85
CA GLY A 20 13.10 4.26 -0.20
C GLY A 20 14.13 5.34 -0.47
N ARG A 21 14.30 5.75 -1.72
CA ARG A 21 15.23 6.82 -2.10
C ARG A 21 14.57 7.82 -3.03
N LEU A 22 14.83 9.09 -2.76
CA LEU A 22 14.46 10.22 -3.60
C LEU A 22 15.70 10.63 -4.41
N PHE A 23 15.55 10.65 -5.72
CA PHE A 23 16.57 11.17 -6.61
C PHE A 23 16.07 12.43 -7.32
N ASP A 24 16.96 13.38 -7.47
CA ASP A 24 16.80 14.52 -8.37
C ASP A 24 17.68 14.24 -9.58
N VAL A 25 17.11 14.22 -10.78
CA VAL A 25 17.83 13.95 -12.04
C VAL A 25 19.02 14.90 -12.25
N ARG A 26 18.98 16.08 -11.63
CA ARG A 26 20.05 17.09 -11.70
C ARG A 26 21.26 16.75 -10.84
N HIS A 27 21.14 15.79 -9.92
CA HIS A 27 22.18 15.42 -8.97
C HIS A 27 22.48 13.90 -9.05
N PRO A 28 23.76 13.48 -8.99
CA PRO A 28 24.12 12.06 -9.14
C PRO A 28 23.81 11.21 -7.89
N LEU A 29 23.56 11.84 -6.74
CA LEU A 29 23.34 11.18 -5.46
C LEU A 29 21.89 11.30 -4.99
N PRO A 30 21.36 10.30 -4.25
CA PRO A 30 20.04 10.40 -3.66
C PRO A 30 20.00 11.58 -2.70
N GLN A 31 18.97 12.42 -2.83
CA GLN A 31 18.79 13.58 -1.98
C GLN A 31 18.18 13.19 -0.62
N ILE A 32 17.37 12.14 -0.62
CA ILE A 32 16.73 11.61 0.59
C ILE A 32 16.81 10.08 0.58
N ILE A 33 17.15 9.50 1.73
CA ILE A 33 17.10 8.07 1.99
C ILE A 33 16.17 7.84 3.17
N LEU A 34 15.18 6.98 2.99
CA LEU A 34 14.14 6.69 3.95
C LEU A 34 14.17 5.22 4.30
N LYS A 35 14.25 4.92 5.60
CA LYS A 35 14.02 3.57 6.09
C LYS A 35 12.51 3.35 6.19
N CYS A 36 11.94 2.77 5.13
CA CYS A 36 10.48 2.67 5.00
C CYS A 36 9.91 1.42 5.68
N SER A 37 10.68 0.34 5.74
CA SER A 37 10.25 -0.90 6.40
C SER A 37 11.45 -1.64 7.01
N SER A 38 11.16 -2.68 7.79
CA SER A 38 12.12 -3.72 8.17
C SER A 38 12.13 -4.90 7.18
N TYR A 39 11.27 -4.86 6.17
CA TYR A 39 11.12 -5.89 5.14
C TYR A 39 11.45 -5.31 3.75
N PRO A 40 11.81 -6.16 2.78
CA PRO A 40 12.08 -5.71 1.43
C PRO A 40 10.92 -4.91 0.84
N MET A 41 11.24 -3.82 0.14
CA MET A 41 10.24 -3.04 -0.56
C MET A 41 10.16 -3.48 -2.01
N ARG A 42 8.94 -3.59 -2.53
CA ARG A 42 8.67 -4.05 -3.90
C ARG A 42 8.09 -2.94 -4.76
N ALA A 43 7.24 -2.10 -4.17
CA ALA A 43 6.42 -1.16 -4.89
C ALA A 43 6.59 0.28 -4.38
N VAL A 44 6.53 1.23 -5.30
CA VAL A 44 6.46 2.66 -5.00
C VAL A 44 5.64 3.38 -6.06
N THR A 45 4.80 4.31 -5.64
CA THR A 45 4.11 5.24 -6.54
C THR A 45 4.10 6.64 -5.92
N VAL A 46 4.00 7.65 -6.77
CA VAL A 46 3.86 9.06 -6.35
C VAL A 46 2.45 9.49 -6.67
N ALA A 47 1.83 10.19 -5.74
CA ALA A 47 0.54 10.84 -5.91
C ALA A 47 0.75 12.35 -6.01
N ALA A 48 0.66 12.86 -7.23
CA ALA A 48 0.64 14.29 -7.47
C ALA A 48 -0.64 14.87 -6.86
N ASN A 49 -0.50 15.96 -6.10
CA ASN A 49 -1.60 16.57 -5.37
C ASN A 49 -1.77 18.04 -5.76
N HIS A 50 -1.92 18.31 -7.07
CA HIS A 50 -2.25 19.61 -7.70
C HIS A 50 -2.13 20.87 -6.82
N GLY A 51 -0.92 21.20 -6.34
CA GLY A 51 -0.62 22.42 -5.56
C GLY A 51 -0.30 22.21 -4.07
N ILE A 52 -0.56 21.02 -3.53
CA ILE A 52 -0.05 20.52 -2.24
C ILE A 52 1.17 19.63 -2.51
N ALA A 53 2.02 19.41 -1.51
CA ALA A 53 3.14 18.50 -1.67
C ALA A 53 2.68 17.09 -2.04
N PRO A 54 3.41 16.44 -2.96
CA PRO A 54 3.08 15.09 -3.38
C PRO A 54 3.22 14.11 -2.22
N LEU A 55 2.37 13.09 -2.24
CA LEU A 55 2.48 11.95 -1.35
C LEU A 55 3.24 10.83 -2.06
N ILE A 56 4.09 10.14 -1.33
CA ILE A 56 4.72 8.91 -1.80
C ILE A 56 4.00 7.75 -1.13
N PHE A 57 3.64 6.75 -1.92
CA PHE A 57 3.18 5.47 -1.39
C PHE A 57 4.24 4.42 -1.63
N THR A 58 4.55 3.64 -0.60
CA THR A 58 5.51 2.54 -0.67
C THR A 58 4.89 1.25 -0.15
N GLY A 59 5.18 0.12 -0.79
CA GLY A 59 4.71 -1.20 -0.38
C GLY A 59 5.81 -2.26 -0.43
N GLY A 60 5.71 -3.27 0.44
CA GLY A 60 6.73 -4.30 0.56
C GLY A 60 6.21 -5.65 1.03
N ASP A 61 7.15 -6.48 1.47
CA ASP A 61 6.92 -7.86 1.91
C ASP A 61 6.25 -7.95 3.30
N ASP A 62 6.01 -6.83 3.97
CA ASP A 62 5.23 -6.79 5.22
C ASP A 62 3.73 -6.63 5.00
N GLY A 63 3.29 -6.60 3.74
CA GLY A 63 1.89 -6.44 3.36
C GLY A 63 1.31 -5.05 3.64
N LEU A 64 2.13 -4.10 4.09
CA LEU A 64 1.70 -2.74 4.40
C LEU A 64 2.02 -1.79 3.26
N VAL A 65 1.10 -0.86 3.01
CA VAL A 65 1.37 0.34 2.23
C VAL A 65 1.57 1.51 3.17
N ARG A 66 2.59 2.33 2.91
CA ARG A 66 2.93 3.50 3.74
C ARG A 66 2.89 4.76 2.92
N ALA A 67 2.33 5.81 3.50
CA ALA A 67 2.21 7.14 2.91
C ALA A 67 3.22 8.10 3.54
N TRP A 68 3.89 8.89 2.71
CA TRP A 68 4.94 9.82 3.13
C TRP A 68 4.74 11.20 2.47
N ASP A 69 4.88 12.29 3.23
CA ASP A 69 5.01 13.65 2.65
C ASP A 69 6.48 13.89 2.27
N VAL A 70 6.73 14.23 1.00
CA VAL A 70 8.08 14.54 0.49
C VAL A 70 8.76 15.70 1.25
N ARG A 71 7.98 16.63 1.83
CA ARG A 71 8.52 17.73 2.65
C ARG A 71 8.86 17.28 4.07
N HIS A 72 8.16 16.27 4.58
CA HIS A 72 8.26 15.78 5.96
C HIS A 72 8.53 14.28 5.99
N THR A 73 9.67 13.88 5.42
CA THR A 73 10.00 12.47 5.21
C THR A 73 10.44 11.73 6.47
N ARG A 74 10.54 12.40 7.62
CA ARG A 74 10.99 11.80 8.89
C ARG A 74 9.95 10.89 9.54
N THR A 75 8.68 11.04 9.17
CA THR A 75 7.57 10.31 9.80
C THR A 75 6.64 9.77 8.73
N CYS A 76 6.30 8.49 8.84
CA CYS A 76 5.22 7.89 8.07
C CYS A 76 3.90 8.58 8.46
N LEU A 77 3.13 9.04 7.49
CA LEU A 77 1.85 9.71 7.75
C LEU A 77 0.74 8.71 8.05
N TYR A 78 0.63 7.72 7.17
CA TYR A 78 -0.39 6.68 7.24
C TYR A 78 0.25 5.37 6.85
N GLU A 79 -0.15 4.33 7.53
CA GLU A 79 0.05 2.97 7.10
C GLU A 79 -1.34 2.46 6.64
N LEU A 80 -1.39 1.58 5.64
CA LEU A 80 -2.62 1.02 5.08
C LEU A 80 -2.40 -0.49 5.00
N SER A 81 -3.25 -1.25 5.68
CA SER A 81 -3.26 -2.71 5.60
C SER A 81 -4.47 -3.19 4.80
N GLY A 82 -4.21 -3.99 3.77
CA GLY A 82 -5.23 -4.65 2.96
C GLY A 82 -5.45 -6.12 3.30
N GLY A 83 -4.86 -6.62 4.40
CA GLY A 83 -4.90 -8.04 4.74
C GLY A 83 -4.09 -8.93 3.79
N ALA A 84 -3.11 -8.37 3.09
CA ALA A 84 -2.23 -9.10 2.17
C ALA A 84 -0.93 -9.53 2.85
N THR A 85 -0.22 -10.46 2.21
CA THR A 85 1.11 -10.88 2.68
C THR A 85 2.22 -10.00 2.14
N HIS A 86 2.09 -9.58 0.88
CA HIS A 86 3.10 -8.77 0.19
C HIS A 86 2.37 -7.82 -0.78
N VAL A 87 2.87 -6.59 -0.91
CA VAL A 87 2.38 -5.62 -1.90
C VAL A 87 3.24 -5.69 -3.15
N GLU A 88 2.69 -6.18 -4.26
CA GLU A 88 3.44 -6.38 -5.50
C GLU A 88 3.57 -5.09 -6.30
N GLN A 89 2.48 -4.34 -6.43
CA GLN A 89 2.46 -3.13 -7.23
C GLN A 89 1.51 -2.08 -6.69
N LEU A 90 1.87 -0.82 -6.92
CA LEU A 90 1.07 0.35 -6.58
C LEU A 90 0.90 1.23 -7.82
N ALA A 91 -0.29 1.77 -8.00
CA ALA A 91 -0.56 2.75 -9.05
C ALA A 91 -1.49 3.85 -8.51
N TRP A 92 -1.11 5.10 -8.77
CA TRP A 92 -1.95 6.26 -8.45
C TRP A 92 -2.73 6.71 -9.69
N HIS A 93 -4.02 6.95 -9.52
CA HIS A 93 -4.87 7.54 -10.54
C HIS A 93 -5.28 8.96 -10.13
N GLU A 94 -4.65 9.96 -10.75
CA GLU A 94 -4.83 11.37 -10.39
C GLU A 94 -6.28 11.85 -10.53
N GLY A 95 -6.97 11.52 -11.62
CA GLY A 95 -8.32 12.03 -11.88
C GLY A 95 -9.39 11.55 -10.89
N GLN A 96 -9.18 10.38 -10.26
CA GLN A 96 -10.09 9.82 -9.26
C GLN A 96 -9.56 9.97 -7.83
N GLN A 97 -8.31 10.42 -7.68
CA GLN A 97 -7.59 10.42 -6.40
C GLN A 97 -7.64 9.04 -5.73
N SER A 98 -7.39 7.99 -6.52
CA SER A 98 -7.45 6.60 -6.09
C SER A 98 -6.07 5.94 -6.15
N LEU A 99 -5.74 5.21 -5.09
CA LEU A 99 -4.60 4.31 -5.04
C LEU A 99 -5.06 2.88 -5.33
N TYR A 100 -4.49 2.29 -6.36
CA TYR A 100 -4.64 0.87 -6.67
C TYR A 100 -3.47 0.08 -6.08
N ILE A 101 -3.79 -1.01 -5.41
CA ILE A 101 -2.82 -1.92 -4.78
C ILE A 101 -3.03 -3.30 -5.36
N ALA A 102 -2.03 -3.81 -6.08
CA ALA A 102 -1.98 -5.21 -6.46
C ALA A 102 -1.22 -5.98 -5.38
N SER A 103 -1.88 -6.96 -4.78
CA SER A 103 -1.32 -7.73 -3.68
C SER A 103 -1.56 -9.22 -3.86
N ASP A 104 -0.64 -10.03 -3.34
CA ASP A 104 -0.74 -11.48 -3.41
C ASP A 104 -0.87 -12.09 -1.99
N TRP A 105 -1.55 -13.22 -1.96
CA TRP A 105 -1.77 -14.03 -0.78
C TRP A 105 -1.14 -15.41 -1.00
N ARG A 106 0.20 -15.48 -0.99
CA ARG A 106 0.90 -16.77 -0.98
C ARG A 106 1.31 -17.13 0.43
N HIS A 107 0.40 -17.76 1.17
CA HIS A 107 0.81 -18.55 2.32
C HIS A 107 1.12 -19.97 1.87
N ALA A 108 2.33 -20.43 2.18
CA ALA A 108 2.79 -21.81 1.96
C ALA A 108 2.08 -22.85 2.86
N GLY A 109 0.84 -22.60 3.29
CA GLY A 109 0.14 -23.41 4.30
C GLY A 109 -1.34 -23.66 4.06
N ARG A 110 -1.92 -23.20 2.93
CA ARG A 110 -3.25 -23.66 2.49
C ARG A 110 -3.03 -24.56 1.29
N GLU A 111 -3.09 -25.88 1.50
CA GLU A 111 -3.39 -26.79 0.39
C GLU A 111 -4.68 -26.28 -0.25
N SER A 112 -4.72 -26.30 -1.58
CA SER A 112 -5.92 -26.01 -2.37
C SER A 112 -7.10 -26.75 -1.73
N VAL A 113 -8.03 -26.00 -1.12
CA VAL A 113 -9.31 -26.57 -0.73
C VAL A 113 -10.02 -26.79 -2.06
N ASP A 114 -10.09 -28.06 -2.45
CA ASP A 114 -10.76 -28.50 -3.67
C ASP A 114 -12.16 -27.91 -3.75
N ASP A 115 -12.56 -27.53 -4.96
CA ASP A 115 -13.88 -27.04 -5.34
C ASP A 115 -15.00 -27.87 -4.66
N ASP A 116 -15.69 -27.26 -3.70
CA ASP A 116 -17.10 -27.54 -3.42
C ASP A 116 -17.71 -26.26 -2.80
N PHE A 117 -18.14 -25.37 -3.68
CA PHE A 117 -18.74 -24.07 -3.38
C PHE A 117 -20.24 -24.19 -3.07
N ASP A 118 -20.65 -25.26 -2.39
CA ASP A 118 -22.03 -25.43 -1.97
C ASP A 118 -22.07 -25.62 -0.44
N GLU A 119 -22.84 -24.74 0.20
CA GLU A 119 -23.26 -24.81 1.59
C GLU A 119 -22.22 -24.39 2.66
N LEU A 120 -21.91 -23.09 2.73
CA LEU A 120 -21.37 -22.49 3.96
C LEU A 120 -22.47 -21.74 4.72
N SER A 121 -22.87 -22.29 5.85
CA SER A 121 -23.73 -21.66 6.85
C SER A 121 -23.03 -20.39 7.38
N LEU A 122 -23.75 -19.27 7.36
CA LEU A 122 -23.26 -17.95 7.80
C LEU A 122 -22.86 -17.88 9.29
N GLU A 123 -23.04 -18.95 10.06
CA GLU A 123 -22.80 -19.00 11.51
C GLU A 123 -21.45 -19.65 11.90
N ASP A 124 -20.75 -20.31 10.97
CA ASP A 124 -19.52 -21.08 11.22
C ASP A 124 -18.29 -20.57 10.43
N GLU A 125 -18.16 -19.27 10.16
CA GLU A 125 -16.94 -18.73 9.54
C GLU A 125 -15.80 -18.62 10.59
N PRO A 126 -14.70 -19.40 10.49
CA PRO A 126 -13.56 -19.23 11.37
C PRO A 126 -12.66 -18.16 10.73
N TRP A 127 -12.94 -16.90 11.08
CA TRP A 127 -12.31 -15.67 10.61
C TRP A 127 -10.79 -15.56 10.90
N HIS A 128 -9.98 -16.37 10.24
CA HIS A 128 -8.52 -16.30 10.38
C HIS A 128 -7.96 -15.15 9.54
N TRP A 129 -7.70 -14.02 10.20
CA TRP A 129 -6.78 -13.03 9.64
C TRP A 129 -5.49 -13.74 9.24
N PRO A 130 -4.90 -13.45 8.06
CA PRO A 130 -3.76 -14.22 7.60
C PRO A 130 -2.61 -14.16 8.62
N LEU A 131 -2.01 -15.31 8.91
CA LEU A 131 -1.11 -15.49 10.06
C LEU A 131 0.07 -14.50 10.09
N HIS A 132 0.47 -13.97 8.93
CA HIS A 132 1.54 -12.99 8.78
C HIS A 132 1.10 -11.63 8.22
N ALA A 133 -0.18 -11.46 7.87
CA ALA A 133 -0.67 -10.14 7.48
C ALA A 133 -0.66 -9.24 8.72
N ARG A 134 -0.14 -8.02 8.60
CA ARG A 134 -0.16 -7.08 9.73
C ARG A 134 -1.56 -6.52 9.94
N TYR A 135 -2.03 -6.58 11.19
CA TYR A 135 -3.30 -6.04 11.64
C TYR A 135 -3.06 -5.04 12.76
N ASP A 136 -3.72 -3.89 12.67
CA ASP A 136 -3.93 -2.97 13.78
C ASP A 136 -5.44 -2.67 13.82
N PRO A 137 -6.12 -2.76 14.98
CA PRO A 137 -7.53 -2.42 15.12
C PRO A 137 -7.90 -1.02 14.60
N ASP A 138 -6.94 -0.09 14.58
CA ASP A 138 -7.16 1.30 14.21
C ASP A 138 -6.96 1.57 12.71
N TYR A 139 -6.56 0.58 11.90
CA TYR A 139 -6.30 0.80 10.46
C TYR A 139 -7.56 1.13 9.67
N PHE A 140 -8.63 0.34 9.86
CA PHE A 140 -9.95 0.53 9.23
C PHE A 140 -10.98 -0.21 10.08
N GLY A 141 -12.13 0.41 10.35
CA GLY A 141 -13.22 -0.16 11.17
C GLY A 141 -13.90 -1.41 10.59
N ARG A 142 -13.38 -2.01 9.51
CA ARG A 142 -13.83 -3.30 8.96
C ARG A 142 -12.63 -4.14 8.54
N ARG A 143 -12.66 -5.43 8.90
CA ARG A 143 -11.69 -6.44 8.46
C ARG A 143 -11.94 -6.74 6.99
N TYR A 144 -11.01 -6.38 6.11
CA TYR A 144 -11.06 -6.78 4.71
C TYR A 144 -10.06 -7.92 4.49
N CYS A 145 -10.58 -9.10 4.16
CA CYS A 145 -9.78 -10.27 3.76
C CYS A 145 -10.27 -10.69 2.37
N ALA A 146 -9.47 -10.45 1.33
CA ALA A 146 -9.88 -10.72 -0.04
C ALA A 146 -9.84 -12.22 -0.42
N GLY A 147 -9.16 -13.06 0.38
CA GLY A 147 -9.07 -14.51 0.18
C GLY A 147 -8.29 -14.98 -1.07
N ALA A 148 -7.91 -14.07 -1.96
CA ALA A 148 -7.26 -14.32 -3.25
C ALA A 148 -6.32 -13.16 -3.64
N PRO A 149 -5.45 -13.29 -4.67
CA PRO A 149 -4.73 -12.17 -5.24
C PRO A 149 -5.72 -11.06 -5.58
N SER A 150 -5.52 -9.89 -5.02
CA SER A 150 -6.53 -8.84 -5.02
C SER A 150 -5.98 -7.53 -5.53
N LEU A 151 -6.83 -6.85 -6.30
CA LEU A 151 -6.66 -5.47 -6.68
C LEU A 151 -7.56 -4.64 -5.76
N LEU A 152 -6.94 -3.91 -4.83
CA LEU A 152 -7.65 -3.02 -3.91
C LEU A 152 -7.63 -1.61 -4.44
N GLU A 153 -8.74 -0.89 -4.33
CA GLU A 153 -8.83 0.54 -4.60
C GLU A 153 -9.07 1.30 -3.29
N TYR A 154 -8.15 2.18 -2.93
CA TYR A 154 -8.33 3.16 -1.88
C TYR A 154 -8.64 4.51 -2.51
N ARG A 155 -9.88 4.98 -2.35
CA ARG A 155 -10.32 6.27 -2.88
C ARG A 155 -10.21 7.35 -1.82
N PHE A 156 -9.37 8.35 -2.06
CA PHE A 156 -9.15 9.45 -1.13
C PHE A 156 -10.20 10.54 -1.38
N ARG A 157 -10.87 10.97 -0.31
CA ARG A 157 -11.82 12.08 -0.34
C ARG A 157 -11.15 13.34 0.19
N ILE A 158 -11.53 14.48 -0.37
CA ILE A 158 -11.01 15.80 0.02
C ILE A 158 -11.59 16.25 1.37
N THR A 159 -12.80 15.79 1.72
CA THR A 159 -13.44 16.04 3.01
C THR A 159 -13.33 14.82 3.92
N ALA A 160 -12.84 15.05 5.14
CA ALA A 160 -12.92 14.09 6.23
C ALA A 160 -14.34 14.13 6.79
N ASP A 161 -15.28 13.47 6.15
CA ASP A 161 -16.61 13.31 6.73
C ASP A 161 -16.51 12.26 7.85
N ASN A 162 -17.09 12.57 9.01
CA ASN A 162 -17.16 11.64 10.13
C ASN A 162 -17.92 10.39 9.68
N MET A 163 -17.17 9.33 9.37
CA MET A 163 -17.64 7.97 9.05
C MET A 163 -18.53 7.88 7.82
N ASN A 164 -18.07 7.22 6.74
CA ASN A 164 -18.96 6.66 5.71
C ASN A 164 -18.26 5.54 4.93
N PHE A 165 -18.51 4.30 5.35
CA PHE A 165 -18.43 3.11 4.49
C PHE A 165 -19.86 2.56 4.41
N ASP A 166 -20.59 2.92 3.35
CA ASP A 166 -21.77 2.16 2.90
C ASP A 166 -21.30 0.85 2.25
#